data_AF-T0I3V5-F1
#
_entry.id   AF-T0I3V5-F1
#
_cell.length_a   1.000
_cell.length_b   1.000
_cell.length_c   1.000
_cell.angle_alpha   90.00
_cell.angle_beta   90.00
_cell.angle_gamma   90.00
#
_symmetry.space_group_name_H-M   'P 1'
#
loop_
_entity.id
_entity.type
_entity.pdbx_description
1 polymer ?
#
loop_
_entity_poly.entity_id
_entity_poly.type
_entity_poly.pdbx_seq_one_letter_code
_entity_poly.pdbx_strand_id
1 'polypeptide(L)' 'MAEKNISVADIAEAINRKPETTRKKLAGINPFDLNEAMGIQEKVFPEIPFKILFSTKAAIEKAAV' A
#
# COMPACT_ATOMS: atom_id res chain seq x y z
N MET A 1 -21.35 3.88 7.35
CA MET A 1 -19.92 3.76 7.72
C MET A 1 -19.15 4.19 6.49
N ALA A 2 -18.42 5.31 6.56
CA ALA A 2 -17.75 5.87 5.40
C ALA A 2 -16.59 4.94 5.00
N GLU A 3 -16.83 4.13 3.97
CA GLU A 3 -15.80 3.42 3.24
C GLU A 3 -14.81 4.48 2.77
N LYS A 4 -13.61 4.52 3.38
CA LYS A 4 -12.53 5.40 2.92
C LYS A 4 -12.34 5.11 1.43
N ASN A 5 -12.84 6.01 0.58
CA ASN A 5 -12.71 5.94 -0.88
C ASN A 5 -11.26 6.32 -1.24
N ILE A 6 -10.31 5.54 -0.73
CA ILE A 6 -8.90 5.66 -1.08
C ILE A 6 -8.80 5.26 -2.54
N SER A 7 -8.67 6.27 -3.40
CA SER A 7 -8.52 6.07 -4.82
C SER A 7 -7.05 5.79 -5.14
N VAL A 8 -6.80 5.17 -6.29
CA VAL A 8 -5.41 4.98 -6.76
C VAL A 8 -4.68 6.31 -6.92
N ALA A 9 -5.42 7.41 -7.14
CA ALA A 9 -4.91 8.78 -7.14
C ALA A 9 -4.32 9.17 -5.78
N ASP A 10 -5.03 8.95 -4.66
CA ASP A 10 -4.54 9.27 -3.31
C ASP A 10 -3.24 8.53 -2.98
N ILE A 11 -3.18 7.24 -3.33
CA ILE A 11 -1.97 6.42 -3.16
C ILE A 11 -0.82 6.98 -4.02
N ALA A 12 -1.12 7.38 -5.25
CA ALA A 12 -0.14 7.94 -6.17
C ALA A 12 0.39 9.30 -5.70
N GLU A 13 -0.47 10.16 -5.16
CA GLU A 13 -0.08 11.43 -4.52
C GLU A 13 0.78 11.20 -3.28
N ALA A 14 0.43 10.20 -2.45
CA ALA A 14 1.18 9.86 -1.25
C ALA A 14 2.64 9.52 -1.55
N ILE A 15 2.88 8.77 -2.63
CA ILE A 15 4.21 8.32 -3.08
C ILE A 15 4.82 9.21 -4.16
N ASN A 16 4.16 10.31 -4.53
CA ASN A 16 4.58 11.23 -5.59
C ASN A 16 4.86 10.53 -6.94
N ARG A 17 4.00 9.58 -7.31
CA ARG A 17 4.06 8.85 -8.59
C ARG A 17 2.82 9.13 -9.43
N LYS A 18 2.91 8.75 -10.71
CA LYS A 18 1.74 8.76 -11.59
C LYS A 18 0.78 7.63 -11.21
N PRO A 19 -0.55 7.87 -11.26
CA PRO A 19 -1.55 6.84 -10.96
C PRO A 19 -1.43 5.62 -11.87
N GLU A 20 -1.00 5.78 -13.13
CA GLU A 20 -0.73 4.66 -14.04
C GLU A 20 0.41 3.76 -13.53
N THR A 21 1.49 4.35 -13.02
CA THR A 21 2.62 3.63 -12.42
C THR A 21 2.18 2.92 -11.15
N THR A 22 1.40 3.61 -10.30
CA THR A 22 0.84 3.04 -9.07
C THR A 22 -0.08 1.86 -9.39
N ARG A 23 -0.92 1.94 -10.43
CA ARG A 23 -1.73 0.80 -10.90
C ARG A 23 -0.88 -0.40 -11.28
N LYS A 24 0.23 -0.20 -12.02
CA LYS A 24 1.15 -1.29 -12.37
C LYS A 24 1.80 -1.92 -11.14
N LYS A 25 2.17 -1.10 -10.14
CA LYS A 25 2.73 -1.59 -8.87
C LYS A 25 1.70 -2.35 -8.04
N LEU A 26 0.48 -1.82 -7.91
CA LEU A 26 -0.65 -2.50 -7.24
C LEU A 26 -1.03 -3.82 -7.93
N ALA A 27 -0.90 -3.88 -9.25
CA ALA A 27 -1.12 -5.10 -10.03
C ALA A 27 -0.01 -6.15 -9.85
N GLY A 28 1.03 -5.87 -9.06
CA GLY A 28 2.14 -6.78 -8.80
C GLY A 28 3.18 -6.87 -9.92
N ILE A 29 3.12 -5.96 -10.91
CA ILE A 29 4.10 -5.92 -12.01
C ILE A 29 5.45 -5.41 -11.50
N ASN A 30 5.42 -4.43 -10.59
CA ASN A 30 6.60 -3.85 -9.97
C ASN A 30 6.42 -3.75 -8.45
N PRO A 31 7.45 -4.10 -7.65
CA PRO A 31 7.40 -3.89 -6.21
C PRO A 31 7.39 -2.38 -5.85
N PHE A 32 6.83 -2.09 -4.68
CA PHE A 32 6.95 -0.78 -4.06
C PHE A 32 8.32 -0.63 -3.42
N ASP A 33 8.94 0.53 -3.60
CA ASP A 33 10.16 0.88 -2.90
C ASP A 33 9.88 1.12 -1.42
N LEU A 34 10.87 0.94 -0.54
CA LEU A 34 10.68 1.07 0.90
C LEU A 34 10.17 2.47 1.31
N ASN A 35 10.70 3.51 0.66
CA ASN A 35 10.24 4.90 0.84
C ASN A 35 8.79 5.11 0.37
N GLU A 36 8.41 4.50 -0.76
CA GLU A 36 7.04 4.60 -1.28
C GLU A 36 6.07 3.86 -0.36
N ALA A 37 6.46 2.66 0.09
CA ALA A 37 5.67 1.84 0.97
C ALA A 37 5.45 2.54 2.34
N MET A 38 6.47 3.22 2.87
CA MET A 38 6.34 4.05 4.08
C MET A 38 5.39 5.22 3.83
N GLY A 39 5.51 5.91 2.69
CA GLY A 39 4.60 6.99 2.33
C GLY A 39 3.13 6.55 2.23
N ILE A 40 2.86 5.35 1.68
CA ILE A 40 1.52 4.75 1.65
C ILE A 40 1.04 4.47 3.07
N GLN A 41 1.90 3.89 3.90
CA GLN A 41 1.53 3.58 5.28
C GLN A 41 1.22 4.86 6.06
N GLU A 42 2.11 5.85 6.11
CA GLU A 42 1.90 7.04 6.93
C GLU A 42 0.75 7.94 6.42
N LYS A 43 0.58 8.07 5.10
CA LYS A 43 -0.41 9.01 4.53
C LYS A 43 -1.76 8.38 4.23
N VAL A 44 -1.78 7.12 3.79
CA VAL A 44 -3.00 6.47 3.28
C VAL A 44 -3.56 5.51 4.32
N PHE A 45 -2.70 4.74 4.98
CA PHE A 45 -3.08 3.71 5.93
C PHE A 45 -2.30 3.79 7.26
N PRO A 46 -2.34 4.93 7.97
CA PRO A 46 -1.54 5.11 9.19
C PRO A 46 -1.94 4.15 10.31
N GLU A 47 -3.18 3.67 10.24
CA GLU A 47 -3.78 2.75 11.20
C GLU A 47 -3.30 1.30 11.01
N ILE A 48 -2.73 0.97 9.85
CA ILE A 48 -2.28 -0.39 9.53
C ILE A 48 -0.74 -0.42 9.59
N PRO A 49 -0.14 -1.40 10.30
CA PRO A 49 1.30 -1.56 10.33
C PRO A 49 1.87 -1.87 8.93
N PHE A 50 3.03 -1.29 8.61
CA PHE A 50 3.74 -1.53 7.34
C PHE A 50 3.90 -3.02 7.03
N LYS A 51 4.26 -3.81 8.05
CA LYS A 51 4.41 -5.27 7.92
C LYS A 51 3.12 -5.97 7.51
N ILE A 52 1.95 -5.46 7.88
CA ILE A 52 0.65 -6.06 7.51
C ILE A 52 0.28 -5.61 6.09
N LEU A 53 0.45 -4.32 5.78
CA LEU A 53 0.15 -3.70 4.49
C LEU A 53 0.89 -4.35 3.32
N PHE A 54 2.18 -4.60 3.52
CA PHE A 54 3.08 -5.15 2.49
C PHE A 54 3.41 -6.63 2.73
N SER A 55 2.73 -7.30 3.67
CA SER A 55 2.83 -8.76 3.77
C SER A 55 1.97 -9.43 2.72
N THR A 56 2.51 -10.50 2.14
CA THR A 56 1.72 -11.44 1.35
C THR A 56 0.78 -12.21 2.27
N LYS A 57 -0.42 -12.57 1.79
CA LYS A 57 -1.44 -13.32 2.54
C LYS A 57 -0.87 -14.57 3.26
N ALA A 58 0.11 -15.24 2.61
CA ALA A 58 0.83 -16.38 3.16
C ALA A 58 1.73 -16.06 4.38
N ALA A 59 2.24 -14.83 4.51
CA ALA A 59 3.04 -14.40 5.66
C ALA A 59 2.17 -14.03 6.87
N ILE A 60 0.95 -13.55 6.63
CA ILE A 60 0.01 -13.18 7.70
C ILE A 60 -0.50 -14.45 8.43
N GLU A 61 -0.77 -15.54 7.70
CA GLU A 61 -1.16 -16.83 8.30
C GLU A 61 -0.07 -17.44 9.19
N LYS A 62 1.22 -17.19 8.91
CA LYS A 62 2.33 -17.68 9.76
C LYS A 62 2.57 -16.86 11.03
N ALA A 63 2.08 -15.62 11.11
CA ALA A 63 2.27 -14.78 12.30
C ALA A 63 1.16 -14.99 13.35
N ALA A 64 0.08 -15.69 12.99
CA ALA A 64 -1.05 -16.00 13.87
C ALA A 64 -1.00 -17.43 14.46
N VAL A 65 0.09 -18.18 14.21
CA VAL A 65 0.33 -19.56 14.70
C VAL A 65 1.47 -19.58 15.71
#